data_AF-A0A2D8EVF6-F1
#
_entry.id   AF-A0A2D8EVF6-F1
#
_cell.length_a   1.000
_cell.length_b   1.000
_cell.length_c   1.000
_cell.angle_alpha   90.00
_cell.angle_beta   90.00
_cell.angle_gamma   90.00
#
_symmetry.space_group_name_H-M   'P 1'
#
loop_
_entity.id
_entity.type
_entity.pdbx_description
1 polymer ?
#
loop_
_entity_poly.entity_id
_entity_poly.type
_entity_poly.pdbx_seq_one_letter_code
_entity_poly.pdbx_strand_id
1 'polypeptide(L)'
;MDYTYETPYYDPSVDDDGNLTNAGEILFYQENYSGNKDSLGLNVGVALTFNIPLDKRFQDACLKSATTQEKIQRQILSKERLNYELARLKNCGELKLAGIEYAKSSIYHKLCEDVIVTPKKGQVLPHSHKLEIKN
;
A
#
# COMPACT_ATOMS: atom_id res chain seq x y z
N MET A 1 17.80 9.37 -44.66
CA MET A 1 18.87 10.36 -44.86
C MET A 1 20.08 9.55 -45.21
N ASP A 2 20.54 9.63 -46.46
CA ASP A 2 21.68 8.82 -46.91
C ASP A 2 22.95 9.45 -46.35
N TYR A 3 23.71 8.71 -45.55
CA TYR A 3 24.95 9.26 -44.99
C TYR A 3 26.01 9.22 -46.09
N THR A 4 26.43 10.39 -46.58
CA THR A 4 27.58 10.52 -47.47
C THR A 4 28.84 10.78 -46.67
N TYR A 5 29.98 10.27 -47.16
CA TYR A 5 31.29 10.52 -46.59
C TYR A 5 32.30 10.78 -47.70
N GLU A 6 33.28 11.62 -47.43
CA GLU A 6 34.27 12.05 -48.40
C GLU A 6 35.58 11.27 -48.20
N THR A 7 36.19 10.83 -49.31
CA THR A 7 37.51 10.21 -49.30
C THR A 7 38.48 11.00 -50.18
N PRO A 8 39.70 11.32 -49.71
CA PRO A 8 40.68 12.05 -50.52
C PRO A 8 41.23 11.18 -51.65
N TYR A 9 41.38 11.77 -52.83
CA TYR A 9 42.12 11.19 -53.95
C TYR A 9 43.49 11.87 -54.08
N TYR A 10 44.55 11.09 -53.89
CA TYR A 10 45.93 11.59 -53.88
C TYR A 10 46.53 11.62 -55.29
N ASP A 11 47.46 12.54 -55.53
CA ASP A 11 48.22 12.60 -56.77
C ASP A 11 49.28 11.48 -56.82
N PRO A 12 49.24 10.59 -57.84
CA PRO A 12 50.22 9.52 -58.00
C PRO A 12 51.46 9.91 -58.83
N SER A 13 51.71 11.20 -59.11
CA SER A 13 52.79 11.65 -59.98
C SER A 13 54.20 11.30 -59.46
N VAL A 14 54.98 10.62 -60.31
CA VAL A 14 56.36 10.17 -60.00
C VAL A 14 57.38 10.80 -60.95
N ASP A 15 58.62 10.90 -60.49
CA ASP A 15 59.77 11.26 -61.33
C ASP A 15 60.28 10.06 -62.16
N ASP A 16 61.28 10.32 -63.00
CA ASP A 16 61.89 9.31 -63.89
C ASP A 16 62.59 8.16 -63.12
N ASP A 17 62.90 8.37 -61.83
CA ASP A 17 63.46 7.37 -60.93
C ASP A 17 62.37 6.62 -60.14
N GLY A 18 61.09 6.95 -60.35
CA GLY A 18 59.93 6.32 -59.73
C GLY A 18 59.60 6.83 -58.32
N ASN A 19 60.23 7.91 -57.87
CA ASN A 19 59.92 8.53 -56.59
C ASN A 19 58.73 9.48 -56.72
N LEU A 20 57.85 9.48 -55.72
CA LEU A 20 56.71 10.40 -55.67
C LEU A 20 57.20 11.84 -55.58
N THR A 21 56.79 12.66 -56.53
CA THR A 21 57.19 14.08 -56.60
C THR A 21 56.39 14.96 -55.65
N ASN A 22 55.17 14.54 -55.31
CA ASN A 22 54.23 15.27 -54.49
C ASN A 22 53.49 14.35 -53.50
N ALA A 23 54.26 13.51 -52.80
CA ALA A 23 53.75 12.58 -51.81
C ALA A 23 52.82 13.27 -50.79
N GLY A 24 51.53 12.92 -50.83
CA GLY A 24 50.51 13.42 -49.91
C GLY A 24 49.66 14.58 -50.41
N GLU A 25 49.88 15.06 -51.64
CA GLU A 25 49.00 16.06 -52.27
C GLU A 25 47.63 15.45 -52.59
N ILE A 26 46.56 16.11 -52.14
CA ILE A 26 45.17 15.71 -52.42
C ILE A 26 44.67 16.53 -53.61
N LEU A 27 44.27 15.84 -54.68
CA LEU A 27 43.73 16.50 -55.87
C LEU A 27 42.28 16.95 -55.65
N PHE A 28 41.45 16.05 -55.11
CA PHE A 28 40.06 16.34 -54.77
C PHE A 28 39.51 15.31 -53.77
N TYR A 29 38.34 15.62 -53.19
CA TYR A 29 37.59 14.71 -52.34
C TYR A 29 36.44 14.08 -53.13
N GLN A 30 36.37 12.76 -53.14
CA GLN A 30 35.27 12.02 -53.75
C GLN A 30 34.18 11.78 -52.71
N GLU A 31 32.94 12.17 -53.01
CA GLU A 31 31.77 11.87 -52.18
C GLU A 31 31.29 10.44 -52.45
N ASN A 32 31.19 9.62 -51.40
CA ASN A 32 30.72 8.24 -51.46
C ASN A 32 29.45 8.06 -50.63
N TYR A 33 28.53 7.23 -51.12
CA TYR A 33 27.30 6.87 -50.40
C TYR A 33 27.55 5.66 -49.50
N SER A 34 27.20 5.77 -48.21
CA SER A 34 27.36 4.65 -47.27
C SER A 34 26.30 3.56 -47.44
N GLY A 35 25.21 3.82 -48.17
CA GLY A 35 24.14 2.85 -48.45
C GLY A 35 23.26 2.48 -47.24
N ASN A 36 23.50 3.10 -46.09
CA ASN A 36 22.76 2.82 -44.86
C ASN A 36 21.41 3.56 -44.88
N LYS A 37 20.31 2.79 -44.92
CA LYS A 37 18.94 3.32 -44.81
C LYS A 37 18.31 2.87 -43.51
N ASP A 38 18.11 3.80 -42.59
CA ASP A 38 17.35 3.55 -41.37
C ASP A 38 15.84 3.53 -41.69
N SER A 39 15.20 2.39 -41.41
CA SER A 39 13.74 2.24 -41.49
C SER A 39 13.15 2.38 -40.10
N LEU A 40 12.49 3.51 -39.82
CA LEU A 40 11.81 3.73 -38.55
C LEU A 40 10.32 3.39 -38.71
N GLY A 41 9.92 2.24 -38.17
CA GLY A 41 8.52 1.81 -38.11
C GLY A 41 7.96 1.95 -36.71
N LEU A 42 7.00 2.86 -36.51
CA LEU A 42 6.26 2.97 -35.25
C LEU A 42 5.01 2.09 -35.34
N ASN A 43 4.92 1.03 -34.54
CA ASN A 43 3.74 0.18 -34.44
C ASN A 43 3.13 0.29 -33.04
N VAL A 44 1.84 0.61 -32.96
CA VAL A 44 1.09 0.69 -31.69
C VAL A 44 -0.12 -0.22 -31.79
N GLY A 45 -0.30 -1.09 -30.80
CA GLY A 45 -1.45 -2.00 -30.71
C GLY A 45 -1.89 -2.20 -29.26
N VAL A 46 -3.17 -2.51 -29.08
CA VAL A 46 -3.77 -2.83 -27.77
C VAL A 46 -4.36 -4.24 -27.85
N ALA A 47 -4.05 -5.08 -26.87
CA ALA A 47 -4.59 -6.43 -26.74
C ALA A 47 -5.53 -6.50 -25.53
N LEU A 48 -6.70 -7.12 -25.73
CA LEU A 48 -7.65 -7.43 -24.67
C LEU A 48 -7.96 -8.93 -24.67
N THR A 49 -7.83 -9.56 -23.50
CA THR A 49 -8.14 -10.97 -23.30
C THR A 49 -9.33 -11.09 -22.34
N PHE A 50 -10.39 -11.75 -22.77
CA PHE A 50 -11.56 -12.03 -21.93
C PHE A 50 -11.56 -13.51 -21.51
N ASN A 51 -11.60 -13.76 -20.20
CA ASN A 51 -11.72 -15.12 -19.64
C ASN A 51 -13.14 -15.33 -19.12
N ILE A 52 -13.92 -16.18 -19.78
CA ILE A 52 -15.28 -16.53 -19.35
C ILE A 52 -15.24 -17.95 -18.79
N PRO A 53 -15.43 -18.14 -17.46
CA PRO A 53 -15.42 -19.48 -16.89
C PRO A 53 -16.66 -20.27 -17.35
N LEU A 54 -16.46 -21.51 -17.81
CA LEU A 54 -17.55 -22.40 -18.26
C LEU A 54 -18.32 -23.06 -17.10
N ASP A 55 -17.70 -23.20 -15.91
CA ASP A 55 -18.33 -23.76 -14.71
C ASP A 55 -18.33 -22.71 -13.57
N LYS A 56 -19.53 -22.31 -13.13
CA LYS A 56 -19.72 -21.34 -12.04
C LYS A 56 -19.61 -21.95 -10.66
N ARG A 57 -19.65 -23.28 -10.53
CA ARG A 57 -19.70 -23.98 -9.24
C ARG A 57 -18.52 -23.65 -8.33
N PHE A 58 -17.30 -23.59 -8.87
CA PHE A 58 -16.12 -23.22 -8.08
C PHE A 58 -16.11 -21.74 -7.69
N GLN A 59 -16.60 -20.86 -8.55
CA GLN A 59 -16.74 -19.43 -8.23
C GLN A 59 -17.78 -19.21 -7.13
N ASP A 60 -18.93 -19.89 -7.22
CA ASP A 60 -20.00 -19.81 -6.22
C ASP A 60 -19.55 -20.41 -4.88
N ALA A 61 -18.82 -21.53 -4.90
CA ALA A 61 -18.23 -22.12 -3.69
C ALA A 61 -17.21 -21.18 -3.05
N CYS A 62 -16.36 -20.54 -3.84
CA CYS A 62 -15.41 -19.53 -3.37
C CYS A 62 -16.13 -18.33 -2.74
N LEU A 63 -17.14 -17.79 -3.42
CA LEU A 63 -17.94 -16.67 -2.92
C LEU A 63 -18.70 -17.03 -1.63
N LYS A 64 -19.27 -18.23 -1.56
CA LYS A 64 -19.93 -18.74 -0.36
C LYS A 64 -18.93 -18.92 0.79
N SER A 65 -17.73 -19.42 0.51
CA SER A 65 -16.67 -19.54 1.52
C SER A 65 -16.22 -18.17 2.03
N ALA A 66 -15.95 -17.22 1.14
CA ALA A 66 -15.57 -15.86 1.50
C ALA A 66 -16.64 -15.16 2.36
N THR A 67 -17.91 -15.25 1.97
CA THR A 67 -19.03 -14.69 2.75
C THR A 67 -19.22 -15.40 4.10
N THR A 68 -18.96 -16.71 4.18
CA THR A 68 -19.01 -17.46 5.44
C THR A 68 -17.87 -17.03 6.36
N GLN A 69 -16.65 -16.94 5.83
CA GLN A 69 -15.49 -16.46 6.59
C GLN A 69 -15.73 -15.04 7.11
N GLU A 70 -16.27 -14.16 6.28
CA GLU A 70 -16.62 -12.81 6.69
C GLU A 70 -17.57 -12.79 7.89
N LYS A 71 -18.64 -13.61 7.87
CA LYS A 71 -19.58 -13.74 8.98
C LYS A 71 -18.90 -14.25 10.26
N ILE A 72 -18.03 -15.24 10.14
CA ILE A 72 -17.26 -15.77 11.27
C ILE A 72 -16.36 -14.68 11.86
N GLN A 73 -15.63 -13.94 11.02
CA GLN A 73 -14.78 -12.84 11.48
C GLN A 73 -15.59 -11.72 12.14
N ARG A 74 -16.78 -11.39 11.62
CA ARG A 74 -17.69 -10.43 12.25
C ARG A 74 -18.13 -10.90 13.64
N GLN A 75 -18.45 -12.20 13.78
CA GLN A 75 -18.82 -12.78 15.07
C GLN A 75 -17.65 -12.75 16.06
N ILE A 76 -16.45 -13.16 15.64
CA ILE A 76 -15.23 -13.09 16.46
C ILE A 76 -14.97 -11.65 16.90
N LEU A 77 -15.02 -10.68 15.99
CA LEU A 77 -14.82 -9.27 16.34
C LEU A 77 -15.87 -8.79 17.35
N SER A 78 -17.14 -9.16 17.18
CA SER A 78 -18.19 -8.78 18.13
C SER A 78 -17.97 -9.40 19.51
N LYS A 79 -17.52 -10.66 19.57
CA LYS A 79 -17.17 -11.36 20.81
C LYS A 79 -15.97 -10.70 21.49
N GLU A 80 -14.90 -10.40 20.77
CA GLU A 80 -13.71 -9.76 21.35
C GLU A 80 -14.02 -8.35 21.87
N ARG A 81 -14.87 -7.59 21.16
CA ARG A 81 -15.39 -6.31 21.69
C ARG A 81 -16.16 -6.51 22.98
N LEU A 82 -17.12 -7.44 23.01
CA LEU A 82 -17.88 -7.72 24.23
C LEU A 82 -16.99 -8.17 25.41
N ASN A 83 -16.00 -9.02 25.13
CA ASN A 83 -15.02 -9.47 26.12
C ASN A 83 -14.20 -8.32 26.69
N TYR A 84 -13.73 -7.42 25.82
CA TYR A 84 -13.03 -6.21 26.21
C TYR A 84 -13.89 -5.31 27.10
N GLU A 85 -15.14 -5.04 26.70
CA GLU A 85 -16.08 -4.22 27.46
C GLU A 85 -16.39 -4.85 28.83
N LEU A 86 -16.58 -6.17 28.89
CA LEU A 86 -16.84 -6.88 30.13
C LEU A 86 -15.62 -6.86 31.06
N ALA A 87 -14.42 -7.06 30.51
CA ALA A 87 -13.18 -6.97 31.27
C ALA A 87 -12.95 -5.54 31.80
N ARG A 88 -13.21 -4.52 30.98
CA ARG A 88 -13.17 -3.12 31.40
C ARG A 88 -14.14 -2.85 32.53
N LEU A 89 -15.40 -3.23 32.37
CA LEU A 89 -16.45 -3.04 33.37
C LEU A 89 -16.07 -3.69 34.71
N LYS A 90 -15.58 -4.93 34.67
CA LYS A 90 -15.14 -5.66 35.87
C LYS A 90 -13.96 -4.97 36.55
N ASN A 91 -12.88 -4.71 35.81
CA ASN A 91 -11.66 -4.12 36.37
C ASN A 91 -11.90 -2.70 36.92
N CYS A 92 -12.57 -1.84 36.14
CA CYS A 92 -12.93 -0.49 36.60
C CYS A 92 -13.85 -0.54 37.83
N GLY A 93 -14.83 -1.45 37.85
CA GLY A 93 -15.75 -1.61 38.99
C GLY A 93 -15.03 -2.07 40.27
N GLU A 94 -14.13 -3.05 40.17
CA GLU A 94 -13.33 -3.55 41.29
C GLU A 94 -12.37 -2.47 41.83
N LEU A 95 -11.69 -1.74 40.95
CA LEU A 95 -10.80 -0.64 41.33
C LEU A 95 -11.56 0.52 41.99
N LYS A 96 -12.74 0.88 41.46
CA LYS A 96 -13.58 1.94 42.02
C LYS A 96 -14.14 1.57 43.39
N LEU A 97 -14.48 0.30 43.60
CA LEU A 97 -14.81 -0.22 44.94
C LEU A 97 -13.64 -0.11 45.92
N ALA A 98 -12.40 -0.28 45.44
CA ALA A 98 -11.19 -0.07 46.23
C ALA A 98 -10.81 1.42 46.40
N GLY A 99 -11.58 2.36 45.84
CA GLY A 99 -11.31 3.79 45.89
C GLY A 99 -10.18 4.25 44.97
N ILE A 100 -9.77 3.43 44.00
CA ILE A 100 -8.74 3.75 43.02
C ILE A 100 -9.41 4.25 41.74
N GLU A 101 -9.11 5.47 41.35
CA GLU A 101 -9.65 6.08 40.13
C GLU A 101 -8.60 6.88 39.37
N TYR A 102 -8.78 6.97 38.04
CA TYR A 102 -7.96 7.83 37.20
C TYR A 102 -8.30 9.29 37.45
N ALA A 103 -7.28 10.14 37.54
CA ALA A 103 -7.45 11.59 37.55
C ALA A 103 -8.22 12.07 36.30
N LYS A 104 -9.09 13.07 36.44
CA LYS A 104 -9.91 13.62 35.34
C LYS A 104 -9.10 14.14 34.15
N SER A 105 -7.86 14.56 34.39
CA SER A 105 -6.93 15.01 33.36
C SER A 105 -6.25 13.87 32.59
N SER A 106 -6.32 12.64 33.10
CA SER A 106 -5.70 11.48 32.46
C SER A 106 -6.47 11.07 31.21
N ILE A 107 -5.74 10.70 30.16
CA ILE A 107 -6.32 10.10 28.94
C ILE A 107 -7.10 8.82 29.25
N TYR A 108 -6.76 8.13 30.34
CA TYR A 108 -7.40 6.89 30.78
C TYR A 108 -8.65 7.13 31.61
N HIS A 109 -8.96 8.37 32.01
CA HIS A 109 -10.20 8.66 32.74
C HIS A 109 -11.45 8.21 31.98
N LYS A 110 -11.45 8.44 30.66
CA LYS A 110 -12.52 8.02 29.74
C LYS A 110 -12.77 6.52 29.72
N LEU A 111 -11.80 5.70 30.13
CA LEU A 111 -11.92 4.24 30.13
C LEU A 111 -12.94 3.75 31.18
N CYS A 112 -13.04 4.44 32.32
CA CYS A 112 -13.92 4.02 33.42
C CYS A 112 -15.03 5.05 33.72
N GLU A 113 -15.23 6.06 32.85
CA GLU A 113 -16.13 7.19 33.11
C GLU A 113 -17.61 6.78 33.16
N ASP A 114 -17.97 5.75 32.41
CA ASP A 114 -19.31 5.17 32.30
C ASP A 114 -19.62 4.11 33.36
N VAL A 115 -18.61 3.68 34.12
CA VAL A 115 -18.75 2.61 35.13
C VAL A 115 -19.29 3.17 36.44
N ILE A 116 -20.55 2.82 36.74
CA ILE A 116 -21.24 3.22 37.97
C ILE A 116 -21.27 2.04 38.93
N VAL A 117 -20.75 2.25 40.13
CA VAL A 117 -20.84 1.28 41.22
C VAL A 117 -22.00 1.67 42.11
N THR A 118 -23.01 0.82 42.19
CA THR A 118 -24.14 0.96 43.10
C THR A 118 -24.01 -0.02 44.26
N PRO A 119 -24.55 0.30 45.44
CA PRO A 119 -24.61 -0.64 46.54
C PRO A 119 -25.34 -1.93 46.13
N LYS A 120 -24.92 -3.05 46.70
CA LYS A 120 -25.51 -4.36 46.40
C LYS A 120 -26.99 -4.35 46.79
N LYS A 121 -27.85 -4.94 45.96
CA LYS A 121 -29.27 -5.10 46.29
C LYS A 121 -29.41 -5.86 47.62
N GLY A 122 -30.23 -5.34 48.52
CA GLY A 122 -30.43 -5.90 49.87
C GLY A 122 -29.40 -5.47 50.91
N GLN A 123 -28.41 -4.65 50.55
CA GLN A 123 -27.52 -4.03 51.52
C GLN A 123 -28.21 -2.84 52.20
N VAL A 124 -28.26 -2.87 53.53
CA VAL A 124 -28.69 -1.71 54.32
C VAL A 124 -27.55 -0.70 54.36
N LEU A 125 -27.73 0.43 53.69
CA LEU A 125 -26.78 1.54 53.75
C LEU A 125 -26.79 2.17 55.14
N PRO A 126 -25.67 2.80 55.58
CA PRO A 126 -25.68 3.62 56.77
C PRO A 126 -26.81 4.65 56.69
N HIS A 127 -27.74 4.57 57.62
CA HIS A 127 -28.87 5.48 57.74
C HIS A 127 -29.11 5.78 59.22
N SER A 128 -29.61 6.98 59.51
CA SER A 128 -29.95 7.40 60.86
C SER A 128 -31.46 7.36 61.05
N HIS A 129 -31.92 6.80 62.16
CA HIS A 129 -33.31 6.93 62.58
C HIS A 129 -33.43 8.13 63.51
N LYS A 130 -34.39 9.02 63.23
CA LYS A 130 -34.81 10.03 64.18
C LYS A 130 -35.86 9.40 65.10
N LEU A 131 -35.50 9.16 66.35
CA LEU A 131 -36.43 8.66 67.37
C LEU A 131 -37.26 9.84 67.88
N GLU A 132 -38.58 9.79 67.71
CA GLU A 132 -39.48 10.75 68.35
C GLU A 132 -40.08 10.09 69.59
N ILE A 133 -39.79 10.66 70.76
CA ILE A 133 -40.36 10.23 72.03
C ILE A 133 -41.77 10.79 72.09
N LYS A 134 -42.79 9.91 72.07
CA LYS A 134 -44.16 10.31 72.41
C LYS A 134 -44.27 10.43 73.92
N ASN A 135 -44.46 11.66 74.41
CA ASN A 135 -44.85 11.95 75.79
C ASN A 135 -46.26 11.42 76.08
#